data_AF-A0A094YR90-F1
#
_entry.id   AF-A0A094YR90-F1
#
_cell.length_a   1.000
_cell.length_b   1.000
_cell.length_c   1.000
_cell.angle_alpha   90.00
_cell.angle_beta   90.00
_cell.angle_gamma   90.00
#
_symmetry.space_group_name_H-M   'P 1'
#
loop_
_entity.id
_entity.type
_entity.pdbx_description
1 polymer ?
#
loop_
_entity_poly.entity_id
_entity_poly.type
_entity_poly.pdbx_seq_one_letter_code
_entity_poly.pdbx_strand_id
1 'polypeptide(L)'
;MSETDPAARAFEDLCAEMTVLRRSVEALPQAWRDNRPPDYTEDLARVVKAMNAVGARMKAIEDTPTLKMTPQAYGQGIREEGLAASRRLEGVFQKAIGEVREERQALAGIIGQANNRRDQWFWMIFIGIMAFLFGVGIAPLLFNHITWKNFDERVASFIVGGKDRWDSGAAMMQGARPEQWSSFMWEDRLVQDNMPKIRECRIGATQAGQPKSCVITIKPDA
;
A
#
# COMPACT_ATOMS: atom_id res chain seq x y z
N MET A 1 -40.88 37.81 96.89
CA MET A 1 -39.82 36.88 97.31
C MET A 1 -40.36 36.02 98.44
N SER A 2 -40.59 34.74 98.17
CA SER A 2 -40.46 33.68 99.18
C SER A 2 -39.59 32.64 98.50
N GLU A 3 -38.35 32.61 98.95
CA GLU A 3 -37.27 31.74 98.49
C GLU A 3 -37.70 30.30 98.75
N THR A 4 -38.08 29.55 97.70
CA THR A 4 -38.28 28.12 97.84
C THR A 4 -36.90 27.53 98.11
N ASP A 5 -36.72 26.99 99.31
CA ASP A 5 -35.46 26.42 99.79
C ASP A 5 -34.86 25.48 98.73
N PRO A 6 -33.67 25.77 98.19
CA PRO A 6 -33.05 24.93 97.17
C PRO A 6 -32.84 23.49 97.64
N ALA A 7 -32.72 23.26 98.95
CA ALA A 7 -32.62 21.91 99.53
C ALA A 7 -33.93 21.11 99.38
N ALA A 8 -35.10 21.76 99.51
CA ALA A 8 -36.40 21.11 99.37
C ALA A 8 -36.64 20.65 97.92
N ARG A 9 -36.28 21.49 96.93
CA ARG A 9 -36.38 21.10 95.51
C ARG A 9 -35.44 19.95 95.15
N ALA A 10 -34.20 19.97 95.65
CA ALA A 10 -33.24 18.89 95.41
C ALA A 10 -33.72 17.55 96.01
N PHE A 11 -34.39 17.59 97.17
CA PHE A 11 -34.96 16.39 97.78
C PHE A 11 -36.16 15.85 96.99
N GLU A 12 -37.05 16.72 96.51
CA GLU A 12 -38.16 16.30 95.64
C GLU A 12 -37.68 15.66 94.34
N ASP A 13 -36.65 16.24 93.72
CA ASP A 13 -36.05 15.70 92.49
C ASP A 13 -35.40 14.32 92.75
N LEU A 14 -34.70 14.16 93.88
CA LEU A 14 -34.14 12.88 94.30
C LEU A 14 -35.23 11.83 94.57
N CYS A 15 -36.33 12.21 95.20
CA CYS A 15 -37.48 11.32 95.41
C CYS A 15 -38.13 10.91 94.08
N ALA A 16 -38.20 11.83 93.11
CA ALA A 16 -38.70 11.53 91.77
C ALA A 16 -37.77 10.52 91.05
N GLU A 17 -36.46 10.74 91.07
CA GLU A 17 -35.48 9.82 90.50
C GLU A 17 -35.51 8.44 91.17
N MET A 18 -35.58 8.37 92.50
CA MET A 18 -35.65 7.11 93.24
C MET A 18 -36.91 6.30 92.89
N THR A 19 -38.02 6.99 92.61
CA THR A 19 -39.27 6.37 92.16
C THR A 19 -39.15 5.79 90.75
N VAL A 20 -38.46 6.50 89.84
CA VAL A 20 -38.15 6.00 88.49
C VAL A 20 -37.22 4.79 88.57
N LEU A 21 -36.17 4.86 89.40
CA LEU A 21 -35.22 3.77 89.56
C LEU A 21 -35.91 2.52 90.12
N ARG A 22 -36.74 2.69 91.16
CA ARG A 22 -37.53 1.60 91.75
C ARG A 22 -38.44 0.94 90.72
N ARG A 23 -39.16 1.73 89.93
CA ARG A 23 -40.04 1.21 88.88
C ARG A 23 -39.25 0.47 87.79
N SER A 24 -38.05 0.94 87.46
CA SER A 24 -37.18 0.25 86.51
C SER A 24 -36.65 -1.09 87.05
N VAL A 25 -36.30 -1.15 88.34
CA VAL A 25 -35.87 -2.37 89.03
C VAL A 25 -37.03 -3.35 89.20
N GLU A 26 -38.24 -2.87 89.49
CA GLU A 26 -39.44 -3.72 89.58
C GLU A 26 -39.82 -4.34 88.23
N ALA A 27 -39.49 -3.68 87.11
CA ALA A 27 -39.73 -4.19 85.75
C ALA A 27 -38.65 -5.17 85.24
N LEU A 28 -37.44 -5.16 85.83
CA LEU A 28 -36.32 -6.00 85.40
C LEU A 28 -36.62 -7.51 85.34
N PRO A 29 -37.29 -8.12 86.33
CA PRO A 29 -37.57 -9.56 86.32
C PRO A 29 -38.53 -10.02 85.21
N GLN A 30 -39.40 -9.14 84.71
CA GLN A 30 -40.21 -9.41 83.52
C GLN A 30 -39.36 -9.29 82.26
N ALA A 31 -38.61 -8.20 82.12
CA ALA A 31 -37.69 -8.01 80.98
C ALA A 31 -36.67 -9.17 80.84
N TRP A 32 -36.21 -9.74 81.96
CA TRP A 32 -35.28 -10.87 81.96
C TRP A 32 -35.94 -12.21 81.60
N ARG A 33 -37.24 -12.37 81.88
CA ARG A 33 -38.02 -13.53 81.43
C ARG A 33 -38.35 -13.44 79.94
N ASP A 34 -38.71 -12.25 79.48
CA ASP A 34 -39.09 -12.00 78.09
C ASP A 34 -37.87 -12.08 77.14
N ASN A 35 -36.67 -11.74 77.63
CA ASN A 35 -35.43 -11.74 76.85
C ASN A 35 -34.46 -12.88 77.23
N ARG A 36 -34.97 -14.02 77.72
CA ARG A 36 -34.14 -15.19 78.04
C ARG A 36 -33.50 -15.72 76.73
N PRO A 37 -32.16 -15.87 76.67
CA PRO A 37 -31.50 -16.48 75.51
C PRO A 37 -32.06 -17.90 75.26
N PRO A 38 -32.29 -18.30 74.00
CA PRO A 38 -32.69 -19.67 73.68
C PRO A 38 -31.66 -20.67 74.20
N ASP A 39 -32.11 -21.83 74.69
CA ASP A 39 -31.20 -22.89 75.12
C ASP A 39 -30.66 -23.63 73.89
N TYR A 40 -29.43 -23.29 73.49
CA TYR A 40 -28.75 -23.88 72.34
C TYR A 40 -28.01 -25.19 72.67
N THR A 41 -28.18 -25.74 73.87
CA THR A 41 -27.44 -26.93 74.31
C THR A 41 -27.72 -28.13 73.40
N GLU A 42 -28.96 -28.30 72.94
CA GLU A 42 -29.34 -29.38 72.02
C GLU A 42 -28.70 -29.21 70.63
N ASP A 43 -28.70 -27.98 70.11
CA ASP A 43 -28.10 -27.67 68.82
C ASP A 43 -26.57 -27.81 68.85
N LEU A 44 -25.94 -27.37 69.95
CA LEU A 44 -24.50 -27.54 70.14
C LEU A 44 -24.14 -29.03 70.22
N ALA A 45 -24.93 -29.84 70.93
CA ALA A 45 -24.74 -31.29 70.98
C ALA A 45 -24.88 -31.94 69.59
N ARG A 46 -25.83 -31.46 68.78
CA ARG A 46 -26.02 -31.92 67.39
C ARG A 46 -24.82 -31.57 66.50
N VAL A 47 -24.26 -30.37 66.64
CA VAL A 47 -23.06 -29.92 65.92
C VAL A 47 -21.83 -30.74 66.33
N VAL A 48 -21.62 -30.96 67.63
CA VAL A 48 -20.51 -31.79 68.13
C VAL A 48 -20.62 -33.23 67.61
N LYS A 49 -21.83 -33.81 67.59
CA LYS A 49 -22.06 -35.14 67.03
C LYS A 49 -21.74 -35.20 65.53
N ALA A 50 -22.12 -34.17 64.77
CA ALA A 50 -21.81 -34.08 63.35
C ALA A 50 -20.30 -33.97 63.10
N MET A 51 -19.60 -33.14 63.88
CA MET A 51 -18.14 -32.99 63.83
C MET A 51 -17.42 -34.31 64.13
N ASN A 52 -17.86 -35.05 65.14
CA ASN A 52 -17.30 -36.37 65.46
C ASN A 52 -17.53 -37.40 64.33
N ALA A 53 -18.70 -37.37 63.69
CA ALA A 53 -18.98 -38.24 62.54
C ALA A 53 -18.10 -37.91 61.33
N VAL A 54 -17.84 -36.62 61.08
CA VAL A 54 -16.90 -36.18 60.04
C VAL A 54 -15.47 -36.62 60.39
N GLY A 55 -15.02 -36.44 61.63
CA GLY A 55 -13.70 -36.88 62.08
C GLY A 55 -13.48 -38.40 61.93
N ALA A 56 -14.49 -39.20 62.26
CA ALA A 56 -14.43 -40.66 62.08
C ALA A 56 -14.34 -41.07 60.60
N ARG A 57 -15.09 -40.39 59.72
CA ARG A 57 -15.01 -40.63 58.26
C ARG A 57 -13.68 -40.19 57.68
N MET A 58 -13.15 -39.05 58.11
CA MET A 58 -11.84 -38.55 57.69
C MET A 58 -10.73 -39.54 58.07
N LYS A 59 -10.78 -40.08 59.29
CA LYS A 59 -9.83 -41.11 59.76
C LYS A 59 -9.93 -42.40 58.94
N ALA A 60 -11.14 -42.85 58.64
CA ALA A 60 -11.34 -44.02 57.76
C ALA A 60 -10.81 -43.79 56.33
N ILE A 61 -10.92 -42.56 55.81
CA ILE A 61 -10.36 -42.16 54.51
C ILE A 61 -8.82 -42.13 54.57
N GLU A 62 -8.24 -41.59 55.65
CA GLU A 62 -6.79 -41.54 55.88
C GLU A 62 -6.16 -42.93 56.04
N ASP A 63 -6.89 -43.87 56.66
CA ASP A 63 -6.48 -45.28 56.80
C ASP A 63 -6.61 -46.08 55.48
N THR A 64 -7.20 -45.50 54.42
CA THR A 64 -7.32 -46.17 53.12
C THR A 64 -6.01 -46.02 52.31
N PRO A 65 -5.39 -47.12 51.82
CA PRO A 65 -4.07 -47.08 51.15
C PRO A 65 -4.02 -46.25 49.86
N THR A 66 -5.17 -45.89 49.30
CA THR A 66 -5.29 -45.13 48.05
C THR A 66 -4.78 -43.70 48.17
N LEU A 67 -4.88 -43.05 49.35
CA LEU A 67 -4.41 -41.65 49.50
C LEU A 67 -2.89 -41.49 49.57
N LYS A 68 -2.14 -42.54 49.91
CA LYS A 68 -0.67 -42.49 49.95
C LYS A 68 -0.02 -42.50 48.56
N MET A 69 -0.80 -42.73 47.49
CA MET A 69 -0.30 -42.75 46.10
C MET A 69 -0.85 -41.64 45.19
N THR A 70 -1.79 -40.82 45.64
CA THR A 70 -2.57 -39.92 44.76
C THR A 70 -2.12 -38.45 44.59
N PRO A 71 -1.02 -37.93 45.15
CA PRO A 71 -0.51 -36.63 44.70
C PRO A 71 0.35 -36.75 43.43
N GLN A 72 1.25 -37.74 43.37
CA GLN A 72 2.20 -37.88 42.25
C GLN A 72 1.55 -38.50 41.00
N ALA A 73 0.63 -39.46 41.15
CA ALA A 73 -0.01 -40.12 40.01
C ALA A 73 -0.94 -39.20 39.21
N TYR A 74 -1.69 -38.31 39.89
CA TYR A 74 -2.52 -37.31 39.24
C TYR A 74 -1.68 -36.23 38.53
N GLY A 75 -0.54 -35.85 39.11
CA GLY A 75 0.39 -34.91 38.47
C GLY A 75 1.06 -35.48 37.21
N GLN A 76 1.28 -36.80 37.15
CA GLN A 76 1.84 -37.45 35.95
C GLN A 76 0.81 -37.59 34.83
N GLY A 77 -0.42 -38.01 35.13
CA GLY A 77 -1.49 -38.10 34.11
C GLY A 77 -1.83 -36.76 33.47
N ILE A 78 -1.95 -35.68 34.27
CA ILE A 78 -2.21 -34.32 33.75
C ILE A 78 -1.04 -33.80 32.90
N ARG A 79 0.20 -34.13 33.27
CA ARG A 79 1.39 -33.74 32.49
C ARG A 79 1.49 -34.51 31.18
N GLU A 80 1.21 -35.80 31.16
CA GLU A 80 1.27 -36.61 29.94
C GLU A 80 0.18 -36.24 28.95
N GLU A 81 -1.07 -36.07 29.41
CA GLU A 81 -2.17 -35.62 28.56
C GLU A 81 -2.01 -34.16 28.14
N GLY A 82 -1.50 -33.30 29.02
CA GLY A 82 -1.17 -31.90 28.71
C GLY A 82 -0.05 -31.77 27.67
N LEU A 83 1.01 -32.60 27.76
CA LEU A 83 2.08 -32.64 26.77
C LEU A 83 1.60 -33.21 25.43
N ALA A 84 0.72 -34.22 25.43
CA ALA A 84 0.12 -34.76 24.22
C ALA A 84 -0.81 -33.73 23.54
N ALA A 85 -1.58 -32.96 24.33
CA ALA A 85 -2.42 -31.87 23.82
C ALA A 85 -1.58 -30.71 23.25
N SER A 86 -0.51 -30.29 23.93
CA SER A 86 0.40 -29.26 23.44
C SER A 86 1.10 -29.66 22.14
N ARG A 87 1.57 -30.92 22.01
CA ARG A 87 2.18 -31.39 20.76
C ARG A 87 1.19 -31.42 19.58
N ARG A 88 -0.07 -31.76 19.84
CA ARG A 88 -1.14 -31.70 18.82
C ARG A 88 -1.44 -30.25 18.44
N LEU A 89 -1.47 -29.34 19.42
CA LEU A 89 -1.64 -27.91 19.16
C LEU A 89 -0.46 -27.35 18.36
N GLU A 90 0.78 -27.67 18.69
CA GLU A 90 1.97 -27.24 17.94
C GLU A 90 1.92 -27.68 16.48
N GLY A 91 1.52 -28.92 16.20
CA GLY A 91 1.37 -29.41 14.83
C GLY A 91 0.28 -28.67 14.04
N VAL A 92 -0.86 -28.38 14.67
CA VAL A 92 -1.96 -27.62 14.05
C VAL A 92 -1.57 -26.15 13.86
N PHE A 93 -0.91 -25.54 14.84
CA PHE A 93 -0.41 -24.16 14.75
C PHE A 93 0.68 -24.04 13.68
N GLN A 94 1.64 -24.97 13.60
CA GLN A 94 2.65 -24.93 12.54
C GLN A 94 2.05 -25.12 11.15
N LYS A 95 1.06 -26.00 11.02
CA LYS A 95 0.35 -26.18 9.75
C LYS A 95 -0.44 -24.93 9.35
N ALA A 96 -1.19 -24.33 10.28
CA ALA A 96 -1.91 -23.09 10.05
C ALA A 96 -0.99 -21.90 9.76
N ILE A 97 0.14 -21.79 10.47
CA ILE A 97 1.16 -20.77 10.22
C ILE A 97 1.80 -21.00 8.84
N GLY A 98 2.03 -22.25 8.44
CA GLY A 98 2.54 -22.64 7.13
C GLY A 98 1.60 -22.24 6.00
N GLU A 99 0.33 -22.63 6.09
CA GLU A 99 -0.71 -22.29 5.11
C GLU A 99 -0.90 -20.77 4.99
N VAL A 100 -0.91 -20.03 6.12
CA VAL A 100 -0.98 -18.56 6.10
C VAL A 100 0.28 -17.92 5.50
N ARG A 101 1.47 -18.51 5.69
CA ARG A 101 2.71 -17.99 5.08
C ARG A 101 2.72 -18.19 3.57
N GLU A 102 2.21 -19.33 3.10
CA GLU A 102 2.14 -19.68 1.70
C GLU A 102 1.15 -18.76 0.96
N GLU A 103 -0.03 -18.52 1.54
CA GLU A 103 -0.97 -17.53 1.01
C GLU A 103 -0.39 -16.10 1.04
N ARG A 104 0.27 -15.70 2.13
CA ARG A 104 0.94 -14.38 2.22
C ARG A 104 2.04 -14.22 1.17
N GLN A 105 2.82 -15.26 0.88
CA GLN A 105 3.85 -15.24 -0.16
C GLN A 105 3.24 -15.19 -1.56
N ALA A 106 2.15 -15.91 -1.81
CA ALA A 106 1.41 -15.82 -3.08
C ALA A 106 0.85 -14.41 -3.30
N LEU A 107 0.22 -13.80 -2.28
CA LEU A 107 -0.28 -12.42 -2.35
C LEU A 107 0.86 -11.40 -2.49
N ALA A 108 1.97 -11.57 -1.76
CA ALA A 108 3.13 -10.67 -1.85
C ALA A 108 3.83 -10.76 -3.22
N GLY A 109 3.88 -11.96 -3.82
CA GLY A 109 4.35 -12.16 -5.18
C GLY A 109 3.47 -11.45 -6.21
N ILE A 110 2.14 -11.58 -6.08
CA ILE A 110 1.19 -10.93 -6.99
C ILE A 110 1.23 -9.39 -6.86
N ILE A 111 1.28 -8.85 -5.64
CA ILE A 111 1.28 -7.40 -5.38
C ILE A 111 2.64 -6.77 -5.73
N GLY A 112 3.76 -7.42 -5.34
CA GLY A 112 5.10 -6.93 -5.63
C GLY A 112 5.44 -6.92 -7.12
N GLN A 113 4.93 -7.90 -7.88
CA GLN A 113 5.17 -8.00 -9.31
C GLN A 113 4.24 -7.06 -10.11
N ALA A 114 3.01 -6.82 -9.66
CA ALA A 114 2.06 -5.93 -10.34
C ALA A 114 2.41 -4.43 -10.23
N ASN A 115 3.09 -4.01 -9.16
CA ASN A 115 3.51 -2.62 -8.99
C ASN A 115 4.72 -2.28 -9.87
N ASN A 116 5.75 -3.15 -9.84
CA ASN A 116 6.96 -2.96 -10.63
C ASN A 116 6.68 -3.04 -12.15
N ARG A 117 5.73 -3.88 -12.57
CA ARG A 117 5.35 -4.01 -13.99
C ARG A 117 4.66 -2.76 -14.53
N ARG A 118 3.80 -2.11 -13.72
CA ARG A 118 3.12 -0.87 -14.11
C ARG A 118 4.08 0.31 -14.18
N ASP A 119 4.98 0.43 -13.20
CA ASP A 119 6.00 1.48 -13.21
C ASP A 119 6.96 1.33 -14.39
N GLN A 120 7.40 0.10 -14.71
CA GLN A 120 8.24 -0.16 -15.88
C GLN A 120 7.54 0.20 -17.20
N TRP A 121 6.26 -0.16 -17.34
CA TRP A 121 5.49 0.16 -18.55
C TRP A 121 5.26 1.67 -18.69
N PHE A 122 4.97 2.36 -17.58
CA PHE A 122 4.82 3.80 -17.56
C PHE A 122 6.11 4.51 -17.97
N TRP A 123 7.26 4.07 -17.46
CA TRP A 123 8.57 4.60 -17.85
C TRP A 123 8.89 4.33 -19.32
N MET A 124 8.61 3.13 -19.84
CA MET A 124 8.82 2.80 -21.25
C MET A 124 7.95 3.68 -22.17
N ILE A 125 6.67 3.86 -21.83
CA ILE A 125 5.76 4.73 -22.57
C ILE A 125 6.22 6.19 -22.49
N PHE A 126 6.62 6.65 -21.30
CA PHE A 126 7.10 8.01 -21.10
C PHE A 126 8.37 8.30 -21.91
N ILE A 127 9.36 7.40 -21.88
CA ILE A 127 10.57 7.49 -22.70
C ILE A 127 10.21 7.49 -24.18
N GLY A 128 9.28 6.62 -24.61
CA GLY A 128 8.82 6.56 -25.99
C GLY A 128 8.17 7.87 -26.46
N ILE A 129 7.28 8.45 -25.64
CA ILE A 129 6.63 9.74 -25.94
C ILE A 129 7.67 10.86 -25.98
N MET A 130 8.58 10.91 -25.01
CA MET A 130 9.64 11.93 -24.99
C MET A 130 10.56 11.83 -26.19
N ALA A 131 10.97 10.62 -26.59
CA ALA A 131 11.77 10.39 -27.78
C ALA A 131 11.03 10.80 -29.06
N PHE A 132 9.73 10.50 -29.15
CA PHE A 132 8.89 10.91 -30.28
C PHE A 132 8.74 12.43 -30.37
N LEU A 133 8.43 13.11 -29.26
CA LEU A 133 8.30 14.56 -29.20
C LEU A 133 9.62 15.27 -29.54
N PHE A 134 10.76 14.77 -29.04
CA PHE A 134 12.08 15.28 -29.39
C PHE A 134 12.42 15.02 -30.87
N GLY A 135 12.14 13.82 -31.37
CA GLY A 135 12.40 13.44 -32.76
C GLY A 135 11.59 14.26 -33.77
N VAL A 136 10.31 14.49 -33.50
CA VAL A 136 9.45 15.26 -34.41
C VAL A 136 9.61 16.77 -34.21
N GLY A 137 9.78 17.24 -32.97
CA GLY A 137 9.83 18.67 -32.66
C GLY A 137 11.21 19.29 -32.85
N ILE A 138 12.27 18.62 -32.40
CA ILE A 138 13.62 19.21 -32.35
C ILE A 138 14.45 18.81 -33.57
N ALA A 139 14.29 17.60 -34.11
CA ALA A 139 15.09 17.17 -35.25
C ALA A 139 14.94 18.10 -36.47
N PRO A 140 13.74 18.52 -36.92
CA PRO A 140 13.60 19.40 -38.08
C PRO A 140 14.25 20.77 -37.87
N LEU A 141 14.19 21.32 -36.64
CA LEU A 141 14.82 22.60 -36.31
C LEU A 141 16.34 22.50 -36.27
N LEU A 142 16.88 21.39 -35.76
CA LEU A 142 18.32 21.12 -35.79
C LEU A 142 18.81 20.86 -37.22
N PHE A 143 18.03 20.18 -38.07
CA PHE A 143 18.35 20.00 -39.50
C PHE A 143 18.42 21.33 -40.25
N ASN A 144 17.59 22.31 -39.87
CA ASN A 144 17.63 23.64 -40.49
C ASN A 144 18.83 24.48 -40.05
N HIS A 145 19.28 24.37 -38.79
CA HIS A 145 20.34 25.23 -38.27
C HIS A 145 21.75 24.62 -38.33
N ILE A 146 21.87 23.30 -38.19
CA ILE A 146 23.13 22.58 -38.36
C ILE A 146 23.28 22.34 -39.85
N THR A 147 24.07 23.17 -40.53
CA THR A 147 24.45 22.89 -41.91
C THR A 147 25.34 21.66 -41.91
N TRP A 148 24.75 20.47 -42.10
CA TRP A 148 25.46 19.21 -42.24
C TRP A 148 26.24 19.23 -43.56
N LYS A 149 27.40 19.90 -43.54
CA LYS A 149 28.27 20.15 -44.71
C LYS A 149 28.76 18.86 -45.39
N ASN A 150 28.59 17.72 -44.73
CA ASN A 150 29.01 16.40 -45.19
C ASN A 150 27.86 15.38 -45.27
N PHE A 151 26.58 15.79 -45.16
CA PHE A 151 25.50 14.88 -45.56
C PHE A 151 25.59 14.76 -47.07
N ASP A 152 26.16 13.64 -47.53
CA ASP A 152 26.30 13.32 -48.95
C ASP A 152 24.95 13.54 -49.61
N GLU A 153 24.88 14.29 -50.71
CA GLU A 153 23.61 14.57 -51.40
C GLU A 153 22.90 13.27 -51.85
N ARG A 154 23.57 12.12 -51.73
CA ARG A 154 22.97 10.77 -51.78
C ARG A 154 21.79 10.58 -50.81
N VAL A 155 21.85 11.16 -49.61
CA VAL A 155 20.76 11.03 -48.63
C VAL A 155 19.61 11.96 -48.99
N ALA A 156 19.90 13.15 -49.51
CA ALA A 156 18.88 14.04 -50.06
C ALA A 156 18.18 13.41 -51.28
N SER A 157 18.93 12.76 -52.19
CA SER A 157 18.34 12.02 -53.31
C SER A 157 17.49 10.83 -52.86
N PHE A 158 17.88 10.14 -51.79
CA PHE A 158 17.09 9.06 -51.21
C PHE A 158 15.75 9.55 -50.63
N ILE A 159 15.76 10.68 -49.92
CA ILE A 159 14.54 11.27 -49.32
C ILE A 159 13.58 11.78 -50.42
N VAL A 160 14.12 12.34 -51.51
CA VAL A 160 13.33 12.80 -52.66
C VAL A 160 12.84 11.63 -53.54
N GLY A 161 13.48 10.45 -53.44
CA GLY A 161 13.09 9.24 -54.14
C GLY A 161 13.60 9.14 -55.58
N GLY A 162 14.58 9.96 -55.98
CA GLY A 162 15.20 9.88 -57.31
C GLY A 162 16.23 8.75 -57.41
N LYS A 163 16.40 8.20 -58.62
CA LYS A 163 17.37 7.11 -58.89
C LYS A 163 18.81 7.60 -58.83
N ASP A 164 19.02 8.88 -59.10
CA ASP A 164 20.29 9.57 -58.96
C ASP A 164 20.09 11.03 -58.49
N ARG A 165 21.21 11.73 -58.25
CA ARG A 165 21.22 13.12 -57.75
C ARG A 165 20.59 14.10 -58.75
N TRP A 166 20.76 13.87 -60.05
CA TRP A 166 20.21 14.71 -61.10
C TRP A 166 18.70 14.52 -61.23
N ASP A 167 18.22 13.27 -61.26
CA ASP A 167 16.79 12.94 -61.24
C ASP A 167 16.08 13.53 -60.01
N SER A 168 16.74 13.49 -58.86
CA SER A 168 16.22 14.09 -57.63
C SER A 168 16.15 15.61 -57.72
N GLY A 169 17.18 16.26 -58.27
CA GLY A 169 17.18 17.70 -58.53
C GLY A 169 16.08 18.11 -59.51
N ALA A 170 15.89 17.33 -60.58
CA ALA A 170 14.82 17.51 -61.55
C ALA A 170 13.43 17.40 -60.89
N ALA A 171 13.20 16.37 -60.07
CA ALA A 171 11.96 16.21 -59.34
C ALA A 171 11.68 17.38 -58.37
N MET A 172 12.71 17.89 -57.69
CA MET A 172 12.58 19.07 -56.82
C MET A 172 12.24 20.33 -57.62
N MET A 173 12.93 20.59 -58.75
CA MET A 173 12.66 21.76 -59.59
C MET A 173 11.25 21.71 -60.19
N GLN A 174 10.83 20.53 -60.66
CA GLN A 174 9.48 20.30 -61.19
C GLN A 174 8.40 20.49 -60.11
N GLY A 175 8.61 19.94 -58.91
CA GLY A 175 7.66 20.06 -57.80
C GLY A 175 7.57 21.47 -57.23
N ALA A 176 8.67 22.21 -57.20
CA ALA A 176 8.71 23.57 -56.68
C ALA A 176 8.01 24.57 -57.62
N ARG A 177 8.26 24.48 -58.93
CA ARG A 177 7.73 25.42 -59.93
C ARG A 177 7.54 24.75 -61.31
N PRO A 178 6.37 24.14 -61.57
CA PRO A 178 6.16 23.34 -62.79
C PRO A 178 6.24 24.15 -64.09
N GLU A 179 5.74 25.40 -64.11
CA GLU A 179 5.83 26.23 -65.31
C GLU A 179 7.28 26.59 -65.65
N GLN A 180 8.08 26.98 -64.66
CA GLN A 180 9.51 27.28 -64.86
C GLN A 180 10.29 26.04 -65.30
N TRP A 181 9.95 24.86 -64.79
CA TRP A 181 10.52 23.59 -65.23
C TRP A 181 10.24 23.32 -66.72
N SER A 182 9.02 23.58 -67.19
CA SER A 182 8.68 23.40 -68.61
C SER A 182 9.49 24.31 -69.54
N SER A 183 9.67 25.59 -69.16
CA SER A 183 10.52 26.54 -69.88
C SER A 183 11.98 26.07 -69.91
N PHE A 184 12.51 25.65 -68.76
CA PHE A 184 13.87 25.12 -68.66
C PHE A 184 14.08 23.90 -69.56
N MET A 185 13.14 22.96 -69.57
CA MET A 185 13.22 21.77 -70.43
C MET A 185 13.13 22.12 -71.92
N TRP A 186 12.36 23.15 -72.28
CA TRP A 186 12.32 23.65 -73.66
C TRP A 186 13.66 24.29 -74.07
N GLU A 187 14.26 25.11 -73.20
CA GLU A 187 15.58 25.72 -73.42
C GLU A 187 16.68 24.65 -73.56
N ASP A 188 16.68 23.65 -72.68
CA ASP A 188 17.63 22.54 -72.76
C ASP A 188 17.49 21.78 -74.08
N ARG A 189 16.25 21.46 -74.49
CA ARG A 189 16.00 20.80 -75.78
C ARG A 189 16.47 21.64 -76.96
N LEU A 190 16.24 22.95 -76.94
CA LEU A 190 16.71 23.87 -77.97
C LEU A 190 18.25 23.85 -78.08
N VAL A 191 18.96 23.84 -76.94
CA VAL A 191 20.42 23.75 -76.91
C VAL A 191 20.90 22.39 -77.41
N GLN A 192 20.28 21.30 -76.98
CA GLN A 192 20.64 19.94 -77.42
C GLN A 192 20.47 19.77 -78.94
N ASP A 193 19.35 20.25 -79.49
CA ASP A 193 19.06 20.21 -80.93
C ASP A 193 20.07 21.01 -81.77
N ASN A 194 20.69 22.04 -81.18
CA ASN A 194 21.66 22.91 -81.84
C ASN A 194 23.10 22.69 -81.36
N MET A 195 23.37 21.66 -80.55
CA MET A 195 24.61 21.52 -79.79
C MET A 195 25.89 21.56 -80.66
N PRO A 196 25.94 20.91 -81.84
CA PRO A 196 27.12 21.01 -82.71
C PRO A 196 27.42 22.45 -83.15
N LYS A 197 26.41 23.18 -83.62
CA LYS A 197 26.55 24.58 -84.07
C LYS A 197 26.91 25.50 -82.92
N ILE A 198 26.26 25.34 -81.76
CA ILE A 198 26.56 26.11 -80.56
C ILE A 198 28.00 25.88 -80.11
N ARG A 199 28.50 24.63 -80.17
CA ARG A 199 29.88 24.30 -79.81
C ARG A 199 30.90 24.98 -80.71
N GLU A 200 30.72 24.90 -82.03
CA GLU A 200 31.61 25.56 -83.00
C GLU A 200 31.61 27.07 -82.81
N CYS A 201 30.42 27.65 -82.62
CA CYS A 201 30.24 29.05 -82.29
C CYS A 201 30.98 29.47 -81.03
N ARG A 202 30.86 28.69 -79.96
CA ARG A 202 31.54 28.94 -78.70
C ARG A 202 33.06 28.90 -78.88
N ILE A 203 33.58 27.89 -79.57
CA ILE A 203 35.01 27.78 -79.89
C ILE A 203 35.49 29.01 -80.67
N GLY A 204 34.74 29.41 -81.71
CA GLY A 204 35.08 30.56 -82.53
C GLY A 204 35.04 31.89 -81.77
N ALA A 205 34.07 32.07 -80.86
CA ALA A 205 33.99 33.25 -80.01
C ALA A 205 35.17 33.29 -79.01
N THR A 206 35.51 32.16 -78.40
CA THR A 206 36.66 32.05 -77.49
C THR A 206 37.98 32.33 -78.20
N GLN A 207 38.17 31.80 -79.40
CA GLN A 207 39.39 32.05 -80.19
C GLN A 207 39.52 33.51 -80.64
N ALA A 208 38.42 34.15 -80.99
CA ALA A 208 38.41 35.57 -81.39
C ALA A 208 38.47 36.54 -80.20
N GLY A 209 38.21 36.07 -78.96
CA GLY A 209 38.10 36.91 -77.77
C GLY A 209 36.94 37.92 -77.82
N GLN A 210 35.97 37.71 -78.72
CA GLN A 210 34.87 38.65 -78.97
C GLN A 210 33.54 37.89 -79.14
N PRO A 211 32.40 38.51 -78.78
CA PRO A 211 31.08 37.94 -79.04
C PRO A 211 30.87 37.63 -80.52
N LYS A 212 30.26 36.49 -80.83
CA LYS A 212 30.02 36.03 -82.20
C LYS A 212 28.54 35.73 -82.41
N SER A 213 27.98 36.23 -83.52
CA SER A 213 26.59 35.94 -83.89
C SER A 213 26.47 34.51 -84.43
N CYS A 214 25.43 33.81 -84.00
CA CYS A 214 25.20 32.40 -84.30
C CYS A 214 23.73 32.14 -84.61
N VAL A 215 23.48 31.48 -85.74
CA VAL A 215 22.12 31.16 -86.18
C VAL A 215 21.75 29.77 -85.64
N ILE A 216 20.76 29.73 -84.76
CA ILE A 216 20.16 28.50 -84.25
C ILE A 216 18.89 28.18 -85.02
N THR A 217 18.51 26.91 -85.02
CA THR A 217 17.28 26.41 -85.64
C THR A 217 16.29 26.05 -84.54
N ILE A 218 15.11 26.67 -84.57
CA ILE A 218 14.00 26.36 -83.65
C ILE A 218 13.06 25.41 -84.37
N LYS A 219 12.79 24.25 -83.77
CA LYS A 219 11.79 23.30 -84.26
C LYS A 219 10.41 23.70 -83.74
N PRO A 220 9.32 23.44 -84.48
CA PRO A 220 7.97 23.61 -83.96
C PRO A 220 7.73 22.68 -82.77
N ASP A 221 6.92 23.12 -81.80
CA ASP A 221 6.47 22.29 -80.70
C ASP A 221 5.60 21.14 -81.25
N ALA A 222 5.88 19.91 -80.79
CA ALA A 222 5.15 18.70 -81.19
C ALA A 222 3.97 18.42 -80.26
#